data_AF-A0A672GCR0-F1
#
_entry.id   AF-A0A672GCR0-F1
#
_cell.length_a   1.000
_cell.length_b   1.000
_cell.length_c   1.000
_cell.angle_alpha   90.00
_cell.angle_beta   90.00
_cell.angle_gamma   90.00
#
_symmetry.space_group_name_H-M   'P 1'
#
loop_
_entity.id
_entity.type
_entity.pdbx_description
1 polymer ?
#
loop_
_entity_poly.entity_id
_entity_poly.type
_entity_poly.pdbx_seq_one_letter_code
_entity_poly.pdbx_strand_id
1 'polypeptide(L)'
;MEGGGRVSWMKYGSAVSLFVVLLAFWFRSPQRAGLDDRLDAVLSSLLRAERKVGMNNVARPKVAIGFGGCVDLIVDGVSLLNKIGLPATDQPLHHDYLENPEQLAQSFAYFFAPGAAAERFMLNDTLFSELVEGARDLPGNRWAVGGNAPVMAGRMATEGCDVLLGGSFSPDFTDVLSQHITVAGNAVEEPDIHLILEYPSGATWGRYTSRRANRYIIHSDDHNPYLDSMEEFAKKLTDFEPDLVVVGGLQMMDNFPFQSGERGALLSRLADLLTSSSPPIGIHFEMASFVEESIMEDLLHYVIPHADSLGMNEQELPNLLSLLKGSNITVLSDPNPRVATVLDQMREVYRILNQRHKDAAAQSEADGAEAQAKPLTRLHVHTLAFQAMIVTRGSKWKNTMSATAKASLTANRHVCGSNDIDPSKARLIMDDSFSISRQEGSQRIPLQETRPVSCWHEEDYEICVAPVLVCTEVFQTAGGGDNISAAGLVLQI
;
A
#
# COMPACT_ATOMS: atom_id res chain seq x y z
N MET A 1 -65.65 -24.00 46.42
CA MET A 1 -64.54 -24.71 45.76
C MET A 1 -64.51 -24.23 44.33
N GLU A 2 -63.51 -23.53 43.81
CA GLU A 2 -62.18 -23.11 44.25
C GLU A 2 -61.87 -21.79 43.52
N GLY A 3 -61.13 -20.89 44.18
CA GLY A 3 -60.60 -19.69 43.55
C GLY A 3 -59.33 -20.01 42.77
N GLY A 4 -59.22 -19.50 41.55
CA GLY A 4 -58.02 -19.59 40.72
C GLY A 4 -57.51 -18.19 40.37
N GLY A 5 -56.52 -17.70 41.13
CA GLY A 5 -55.89 -16.40 40.92
C GLY A 5 -55.01 -16.37 39.67
N ARG A 6 -55.22 -15.37 38.80
CA ARG A 6 -54.26 -15.00 37.74
C ARG A 6 -53.05 -14.32 38.37
N VAL A 7 -51.91 -15.01 38.38
CA VAL A 7 -50.62 -14.42 38.78
C VAL A 7 -50.08 -13.56 37.63
N SER A 8 -49.84 -12.28 37.92
CA SER A 8 -49.30 -11.27 37.02
C SER A 8 -47.82 -11.53 36.71
N TRP A 9 -47.52 -12.19 35.59
CA TRP A 9 -46.15 -12.45 35.10
C TRP A 9 -45.42 -11.21 34.52
N MET A 10 -46.11 -10.07 34.36
CA MET A 10 -45.54 -8.88 33.70
C MET A 10 -44.72 -7.94 34.60
N LYS A 11 -44.57 -8.20 35.90
CA LYS A 11 -43.86 -7.27 36.82
C LYS A 11 -42.36 -7.53 37.01
N TYR A 12 -41.84 -8.64 36.50
CA TYR A 12 -40.43 -9.01 36.70
C TYR A 12 -39.58 -8.95 35.42
N GLY A 13 -40.17 -8.72 34.25
CA GLY A 13 -39.43 -8.67 32.98
C GLY A 13 -38.33 -7.62 32.96
N SER A 14 -38.62 -6.40 33.40
CA SER A 14 -37.63 -5.32 33.48
C SER A 14 -36.53 -5.59 34.51
N ALA A 15 -36.88 -6.24 35.63
CA ALA A 15 -35.92 -6.62 36.67
C ALA A 15 -34.99 -7.76 36.19
N VAL A 16 -35.52 -8.72 35.44
CA VAL A 16 -34.75 -9.80 34.81
C VAL A 16 -33.85 -9.24 33.72
N SER A 17 -34.31 -8.33 32.86
CA SER A 17 -33.47 -7.66 31.86
C SER A 17 -32.34 -6.85 32.50
N LEU A 18 -32.63 -6.09 33.56
CA LEU A 18 -31.62 -5.34 34.32
C LEU A 18 -30.62 -6.29 34.98
N PHE A 19 -31.09 -7.41 35.54
CA PHE A 19 -30.24 -8.43 36.15
C PHE A 19 -29.36 -9.14 35.12
N VAL A 20 -29.86 -9.41 33.91
CA VAL A 20 -29.08 -9.96 32.79
C VAL A 20 -28.02 -8.98 32.30
N VAL A 21 -28.33 -7.67 32.23
CA VAL A 21 -27.34 -6.63 31.88
C VAL A 21 -26.29 -6.50 32.98
N LEU A 22 -26.68 -6.50 34.25
CA LEU A 22 -25.75 -6.47 35.38
C LEU A 22 -24.89 -7.74 35.44
N LEU A 23 -25.46 -8.91 35.17
CA LEU A 23 -24.72 -10.17 35.02
C LEU A 23 -23.77 -10.11 33.83
N ALA A 24 -24.19 -9.59 32.67
CA ALA A 24 -23.31 -9.43 31.51
C ALA A 24 -22.17 -8.44 31.77
N PHE A 25 -22.42 -7.39 32.55
CA PHE A 25 -21.40 -6.45 32.99
C PHE A 25 -20.46 -7.06 34.04
N TRP A 26 -20.99 -7.88 34.96
CA TRP A 26 -20.20 -8.53 36.01
C TRP A 26 -19.42 -9.75 35.52
N PHE A 27 -19.94 -10.46 34.52
CA PHE A 27 -19.28 -11.53 33.77
C PHE A 27 -18.54 -11.02 32.52
N ARG A 28 -18.38 -9.69 32.37
CA ARG A 28 -17.47 -9.12 31.37
C ARG A 28 -16.07 -9.68 31.69
N SER A 29 -15.64 -10.64 30.88
CA SER A 29 -14.53 -11.55 31.20
C SER A 29 -13.25 -10.77 31.55
N PRO A 30 -12.53 -11.15 32.63
CA PRO A 30 -11.19 -10.64 32.94
C PRO A 30 -10.21 -10.74 31.76
N GLN A 31 -10.45 -11.69 30.84
CA GLN A 31 -9.65 -11.84 29.62
C GLN A 31 -9.82 -10.67 28.64
N ARG A 32 -11.01 -10.07 28.53
CA ARG A 32 -11.21 -8.88 27.69
C ARG A 32 -10.51 -7.67 28.29
N ALA A 33 -10.62 -7.47 29.60
CA ALA A 33 -9.90 -6.40 30.30
C ALA A 33 -8.37 -6.51 30.11
N GLY A 34 -7.80 -7.73 30.25
CA GLY A 34 -6.37 -7.93 30.04
C GLY A 34 -5.90 -7.82 28.58
N LEU A 35 -6.78 -8.11 27.60
CA LEU A 35 -6.50 -7.88 26.17
C LEU A 35 -6.52 -6.38 25.83
N ASP A 36 -7.45 -5.64 26.43
CA ASP A 36 -7.56 -4.18 26.30
C ASP A 36 -6.30 -3.51 26.92
N ASP A 37 -5.88 -3.93 28.12
CA ASP A 37 -4.65 -3.45 28.79
C ASP A 37 -3.38 -3.69 27.95
N ARG A 38 -3.27 -4.87 27.33
CA ARG A 38 -2.15 -5.22 26.44
C ARG A 38 -2.13 -4.34 25.19
N LEU A 39 -3.28 -4.13 24.56
CA LEU A 39 -3.39 -3.32 23.36
C LEU A 39 -3.00 -1.86 23.66
N ASP A 40 -3.46 -1.32 24.79
CA ASP A 40 -3.11 0.01 25.27
C ASP A 40 -1.61 0.16 25.56
N ALA A 41 -0.98 -0.86 26.15
CA ALA A 41 0.47 -0.86 26.41
C ALA A 41 1.28 -0.85 25.11
N VAL A 42 0.88 -1.66 24.12
CA VAL A 42 1.50 -1.70 22.79
C VAL A 42 1.32 -0.36 22.08
N LEU A 43 0.10 0.17 22.01
CA LEU A 43 -0.22 1.46 21.38
C LEU A 43 0.60 2.59 22.01
N SER A 44 0.59 2.70 23.35
CA SER A 44 1.35 3.72 24.08
C SER A 44 2.84 3.65 23.80
N SER A 45 3.39 2.43 23.65
CA SER A 45 4.81 2.23 23.37
C SER A 45 5.17 2.50 21.90
N LEU A 46 4.28 2.20 20.95
CA LEU A 46 4.43 2.60 19.54
C LEU A 46 4.38 4.12 19.38
N LEU A 47 3.41 4.79 20.01
CA LEU A 47 3.32 6.26 20.01
C LEU A 47 4.56 6.90 20.62
N ARG A 48 5.10 6.32 21.70
CA ARG A 48 6.37 6.76 22.29
C ARG A 48 7.55 6.57 21.33
N ALA A 49 7.58 5.47 20.57
CA ALA A 49 8.61 5.22 19.56
C ALA A 49 8.54 6.22 18.40
N GLU A 50 7.34 6.48 17.86
CA GLU A 50 7.09 7.50 16.84
C GLU A 50 7.59 8.89 17.29
N ARG A 51 7.23 9.30 18.52
CA ARG A 51 7.56 10.63 19.06
C ARG A 51 9.03 10.84 19.44
N LYS A 52 9.89 9.80 19.35
CA LYS A 52 11.34 9.96 19.61
C LYS A 52 12.01 10.87 18.58
N VAL A 53 11.42 10.99 17.40
CA VAL A 53 11.93 11.80 16.31
C VAL A 53 10.82 12.76 15.91
N GLY A 54 11.08 14.05 16.02
CA GLY A 54 10.18 15.09 15.56
C GLY A 54 10.59 15.59 14.18
N MET A 55 9.62 16.13 13.44
CA MET A 55 9.88 16.86 12.20
C MET A 55 10.34 18.28 12.51
N ASN A 56 11.31 18.78 11.75
CA ASN A 56 11.74 20.16 11.86
C ASN A 56 10.77 21.06 11.09
N ASN A 57 9.91 21.77 11.81
CA ASN A 57 8.91 22.66 11.19
C ASN A 57 9.52 23.93 10.55
N VAL A 58 10.82 24.19 10.73
CA VAL A 58 11.52 25.35 10.15
C VAL A 58 12.21 24.98 8.83
N ALA A 59 12.79 23.78 8.74
CA ALA A 59 13.39 23.25 7.52
C ALA A 59 12.63 21.99 7.12
N ARG A 60 11.58 22.18 6.32
CA ARG A 60 10.74 21.10 5.79
C ARG A 60 11.54 20.31 4.75
N PRO A 61 11.64 18.98 4.87
CA PRO A 61 12.28 18.18 3.83
C PRO A 61 11.53 18.34 2.51
N LYS A 62 12.28 18.43 1.42
CA LYS A 62 11.76 18.56 0.07
C LYS A 62 11.72 17.20 -0.60
N VAL A 63 10.53 16.74 -0.98
CA VAL A 63 10.38 15.46 -1.67
C VAL A 63 9.79 15.68 -3.05
N ALA A 64 10.47 15.22 -4.08
CA ALA A 64 9.91 15.17 -5.43
C ALA A 64 9.32 13.78 -5.65
N ILE A 65 8.08 13.69 -6.12
CA ILE A 65 7.37 12.42 -6.27
C ILE A 65 6.60 12.38 -7.58
N GLY A 66 6.74 11.30 -8.33
CA GLY A 66 5.98 11.00 -9.54
C GLY A 66 5.82 9.48 -9.69
N PHE A 67 5.07 8.96 -10.65
CA PHE A 67 4.29 9.68 -11.64
C PHE A 67 2.84 9.26 -11.61
N GLY A 68 2.04 10.09 -12.25
CA GLY A 68 0.64 9.81 -12.50
C GLY A 68 -0.22 10.10 -11.30
N GLY A 69 -1.51 10.22 -11.57
CA GLY A 69 -2.51 10.47 -10.58
C GLY A 69 -3.87 10.49 -11.23
N CYS A 70 -4.87 10.18 -10.43
CA CYS A 70 -6.21 9.95 -10.91
C CYS A 70 -7.20 10.42 -9.86
N VAL A 71 -8.47 10.41 -10.25
CA VAL A 71 -9.57 10.58 -9.32
C VAL A 71 -10.18 9.21 -9.04
N ASP A 72 -10.15 8.79 -7.78
CA ASP A 72 -10.79 7.55 -7.34
C ASP A 72 -12.29 7.77 -7.18
N LEU A 73 -13.09 7.04 -7.95
CA LEU A 73 -14.53 6.87 -7.75
C LEU A 73 -14.78 5.54 -7.04
N ILE A 74 -15.11 5.61 -5.75
CA ILE A 74 -15.21 4.42 -4.90
C ILE A 74 -16.68 4.09 -4.65
N VAL A 75 -17.04 2.82 -4.89
CA VAL A 75 -18.42 2.31 -4.77
C VAL A 75 -18.46 0.88 -4.23
N ASP A 76 -19.64 0.45 -3.77
CA ASP A 76 -19.90 -0.97 -3.51
C ASP A 76 -19.93 -1.74 -4.83
N GLY A 77 -18.93 -2.61 -5.02
CA GLY A 77 -18.71 -3.32 -6.28
C GLY A 77 -19.88 -4.19 -6.69
N VAL A 78 -20.46 -4.94 -5.74
CA VAL A 78 -21.59 -5.83 -6.01
C VAL A 78 -22.83 -5.04 -6.44
N SER A 79 -23.10 -3.92 -5.77
CA SER A 79 -24.21 -3.02 -6.11
C SER A 79 -24.04 -2.42 -7.51
N LEU A 80 -22.81 -2.03 -7.89
CA LEU A 80 -22.53 -1.53 -9.23
C LEU A 80 -22.77 -2.59 -10.30
N LEU A 81 -22.17 -3.77 -10.16
CA LEU A 81 -22.33 -4.85 -11.13
C LEU A 81 -23.81 -5.24 -11.30
N ASN A 82 -24.57 -5.28 -10.20
CA ASN A 82 -26.01 -5.52 -10.26
C ASN A 82 -26.79 -4.37 -10.93
N LYS A 83 -26.41 -3.11 -10.69
CA LYS A 83 -27.06 -1.93 -11.27
C LYS A 83 -26.91 -1.89 -12.79
N ILE A 84 -25.71 -2.19 -13.31
CA ILE A 84 -25.47 -2.28 -14.75
C ILE A 84 -26.01 -3.57 -15.38
N GLY A 85 -26.63 -4.45 -14.59
CA GLY A 85 -27.20 -5.70 -15.06
C GLY A 85 -26.18 -6.77 -15.45
N LEU A 86 -24.95 -6.70 -14.91
CA LEU A 86 -23.91 -7.69 -15.18
C LEU A 86 -24.13 -8.95 -14.34
N PRO A 87 -24.46 -10.10 -14.96
CA PRO A 87 -24.67 -11.33 -14.21
C PRO A 87 -23.34 -11.92 -13.72
N ALA A 88 -23.37 -12.56 -12.56
CA ALA A 88 -22.25 -13.37 -12.10
C ALA A 88 -22.02 -14.55 -13.07
N THR A 89 -20.76 -14.90 -13.28
CA THR A 89 -20.35 -16.04 -14.12
C THR A 89 -20.12 -17.31 -13.30
N ASP A 90 -20.20 -18.48 -13.93
CA ASP A 90 -19.75 -19.76 -13.35
C ASP A 90 -18.30 -20.12 -13.71
N GLN A 91 -17.61 -19.28 -14.49
CA GLN A 91 -16.25 -19.51 -14.97
C GLN A 91 -15.33 -18.34 -14.55
N PRO A 92 -14.83 -18.33 -13.31
CA PRO A 92 -13.91 -17.29 -12.87
C PRO A 92 -12.58 -17.45 -13.64
N LEU A 93 -12.16 -16.41 -14.34
CA LEU A 93 -10.96 -16.42 -15.17
C LEU A 93 -10.23 -15.09 -15.05
N HIS A 94 -8.92 -15.15 -14.85
CA HIS A 94 -8.07 -13.98 -14.90
C HIS A 94 -7.87 -13.54 -16.35
N HIS A 95 -8.10 -12.25 -16.60
CA HIS A 95 -7.73 -11.56 -17.83
C HIS A 95 -6.68 -10.49 -17.54
N ASP A 96 -5.79 -10.25 -18.50
CA ASP A 96 -4.73 -9.24 -18.45
C ASP A 96 -5.34 -7.83 -18.59
N TYR A 97 -6.30 -7.68 -19.49
CA TYR A 97 -7.12 -6.48 -19.70
C TYR A 97 -8.59 -6.86 -19.96
N LEU A 98 -9.47 -5.87 -19.98
CA LEU A 98 -10.92 -6.06 -20.12
C LEU A 98 -11.43 -5.40 -21.41
N GLU A 99 -12.06 -6.17 -22.29
CA GLU A 99 -12.64 -5.69 -23.56
C GLU A 99 -14.16 -5.67 -23.54
N ASN A 100 -14.77 -6.50 -22.68
CA ASN A 100 -16.21 -6.76 -22.74
C ASN A 100 -16.80 -7.17 -21.37
N PRO A 101 -18.14 -7.14 -21.23
CA PRO A 101 -18.81 -7.48 -19.98
C PRO A 101 -18.52 -8.90 -19.48
N GLU A 102 -18.36 -9.88 -20.38
CA GLU A 102 -18.06 -11.27 -20.00
C GLU A 102 -16.71 -11.36 -19.29
N GLN A 103 -15.66 -10.76 -19.86
CA GLN A 103 -14.33 -10.73 -19.25
C GLN A 103 -14.34 -10.00 -17.91
N LEU A 104 -15.07 -8.88 -17.79
CA LEU A 104 -15.25 -8.19 -16.52
C LEU A 104 -15.88 -9.10 -15.45
N ALA A 105 -16.93 -9.84 -15.80
CA ALA A 105 -17.58 -10.74 -14.86
C ALA A 105 -16.65 -11.89 -14.42
N GLN A 106 -15.91 -12.46 -15.38
CA GLN A 106 -14.94 -13.53 -15.13
C GLN A 106 -13.77 -13.07 -14.25
N SER A 107 -13.20 -11.90 -14.55
CA SER A 107 -12.08 -11.34 -13.81
C SER A 107 -12.52 -10.93 -12.40
N PHE A 108 -13.62 -10.20 -12.25
CA PHE A 108 -14.13 -9.84 -10.93
C PHE A 108 -14.40 -11.08 -10.07
N ALA A 109 -15.06 -12.11 -10.60
CA ALA A 109 -15.31 -13.36 -9.87
C ALA A 109 -14.01 -14.05 -9.40
N TYR A 110 -12.95 -14.01 -10.21
CA TYR A 110 -11.65 -14.61 -9.91
C TYR A 110 -11.01 -14.00 -8.65
N PHE A 111 -11.05 -12.67 -8.50
CA PHE A 111 -10.46 -11.97 -7.35
C PHE A 111 -11.44 -11.80 -6.16
N PHE A 112 -12.74 -11.72 -6.44
CA PHE A 112 -13.77 -11.49 -5.42
C PHE A 112 -13.85 -12.61 -4.39
N ALA A 113 -13.87 -13.87 -4.83
CA ALA A 113 -13.99 -15.04 -3.95
C ALA A 113 -12.82 -15.19 -2.96
N PRO A 114 -11.53 -15.15 -3.38
CA PRO A 114 -10.42 -15.14 -2.43
C PRO A 114 -10.33 -13.82 -1.63
N GLY A 115 -11.01 -12.76 -2.07
CA GLY A 115 -10.88 -11.42 -1.50
C GLY A 115 -9.51 -10.82 -1.82
N ALA A 116 -9.03 -11.03 -3.04
CA ALA A 116 -7.73 -10.55 -3.49
C ALA A 116 -7.83 -9.13 -4.07
N ALA A 117 -6.69 -8.43 -4.06
CA ALA A 117 -6.50 -7.15 -4.70
C ALA A 117 -6.34 -7.36 -6.21
N ALA A 118 -6.92 -6.49 -7.04
CA ALA A 118 -6.60 -6.43 -8.46
C ALA A 118 -6.88 -5.05 -9.04
N GLU A 119 -6.20 -4.74 -10.13
CA GLU A 119 -6.33 -3.52 -10.91
C GLU A 119 -6.22 -3.88 -12.40
N ARG A 120 -7.19 -3.49 -13.22
CA ARG A 120 -7.24 -3.89 -14.63
C ARG A 120 -7.58 -2.73 -15.54
N PHE A 121 -6.86 -2.68 -16.65
CA PHE A 121 -7.14 -1.78 -17.75
C PHE A 121 -8.37 -2.25 -18.54
N MET A 122 -9.26 -1.31 -18.85
CA MET A 122 -10.44 -1.51 -19.69
C MET A 122 -10.17 -0.92 -21.08
N LEU A 123 -10.09 -1.75 -22.11
CA LEU A 123 -9.95 -1.32 -23.51
C LEU A 123 -11.23 -0.68 -24.08
N ASN A 124 -12.38 -0.95 -23.46
CA ASN A 124 -13.67 -0.52 -23.96
C ASN A 124 -14.14 0.73 -23.22
N ASP A 125 -13.79 1.90 -23.77
CA ASP A 125 -14.13 3.21 -23.18
C ASP A 125 -15.64 3.43 -23.01
N THR A 126 -16.45 2.81 -23.89
CA THR A 126 -17.92 2.91 -23.79
C THR A 126 -18.42 2.15 -22.55
N LEU A 127 -17.97 0.91 -22.37
CA LEU A 127 -18.29 0.13 -21.17
C LEU A 127 -17.73 0.78 -19.91
N PHE A 128 -16.53 1.35 -19.97
CA PHE A 128 -15.95 2.09 -18.86
C PHE A 128 -16.81 3.30 -18.47
N SER A 129 -17.22 4.09 -19.46
CA SER A 129 -18.11 5.25 -19.24
C SER A 129 -19.45 4.84 -18.62
N GLU A 130 -20.05 3.73 -19.09
CA GLU A 130 -21.28 3.19 -18.50
C GLU A 130 -21.09 2.76 -17.03
N LEU A 131 -19.93 2.18 -16.69
CA LEU A 131 -19.59 1.82 -15.31
C LEU A 131 -19.42 3.07 -14.42
N VAL A 132 -18.73 4.10 -14.91
CA VAL A 132 -18.53 5.37 -14.19
C VAL A 132 -19.86 6.08 -13.94
N GLU A 133 -20.73 6.18 -14.94
CA GLU A 133 -22.07 6.76 -14.78
C GLU A 133 -22.93 5.93 -13.82
N GLY A 134 -22.88 4.59 -13.95
CA GLY A 134 -23.53 3.68 -13.02
C GLY A 134 -23.07 3.89 -11.57
N ALA A 135 -21.77 4.13 -11.37
CA ALA A 135 -21.16 4.38 -10.07
C ALA A 135 -21.55 5.76 -9.50
N ARG A 136 -21.58 6.81 -10.32
CA ARG A 136 -22.04 8.16 -9.94
C ARG A 136 -23.48 8.18 -9.41
N ASP A 137 -24.33 7.36 -10.00
CA ASP A 137 -25.75 7.26 -9.62
C ASP A 137 -26.00 6.37 -8.38
N LEU A 138 -24.98 5.69 -7.85
CA LEU A 138 -25.16 4.85 -6.65
C LEU A 138 -25.10 5.70 -5.37
N PRO A 139 -26.03 5.50 -4.43
CA PRO A 139 -25.94 6.16 -3.13
C PRO A 139 -24.69 5.67 -2.38
N GLY A 140 -23.98 6.61 -1.75
CA GLY A 140 -22.77 6.29 -0.97
C GLY A 140 -21.49 6.18 -1.80
N ASN A 141 -21.52 6.51 -3.10
CA ASN A 141 -20.28 6.74 -3.83
C ASN A 141 -19.46 7.87 -3.19
N ARG A 142 -18.15 7.77 -3.30
CA ARG A 142 -17.22 8.76 -2.77
C ARG A 142 -16.11 9.02 -3.77
N TRP A 143 -15.69 10.28 -3.83
CA TRP A 143 -14.61 10.75 -4.67
C TRP A 143 -13.39 11.04 -3.81
N ALA A 144 -12.22 10.61 -4.26
CA ALA A 144 -10.96 10.87 -3.57
C ALA A 144 -9.82 11.13 -4.56
N VAL A 145 -8.77 11.78 -4.06
CA VAL A 145 -7.48 11.87 -4.75
C VAL A 145 -6.88 10.47 -4.80
N GLY A 146 -6.63 9.97 -6.01
CA GLY A 146 -6.13 8.64 -6.30
C GLY A 146 -4.73 8.64 -6.91
N GLY A 147 -4.17 7.44 -7.05
CA GLY A 147 -2.82 7.19 -7.57
C GLY A 147 -1.74 7.24 -6.49
N ASN A 148 -0.70 6.41 -6.63
CA ASN A 148 0.36 6.29 -5.62
C ASN A 148 1.02 7.64 -5.33
N ALA A 149 1.41 8.38 -6.39
CA ALA A 149 2.15 9.61 -6.23
C ALA A 149 1.33 10.72 -5.51
N PRO A 150 0.08 11.05 -5.88
CA PRO A 150 -0.73 12.02 -5.15
C PRO A 150 -1.04 11.60 -3.72
N VAL A 151 -1.32 10.32 -3.48
CA VAL A 151 -1.61 9.80 -2.13
C VAL A 151 -0.38 9.93 -1.23
N MET A 152 0.80 9.51 -1.70
CA MET A 152 2.06 9.69 -0.97
C MET A 152 2.39 11.18 -0.79
N ALA A 153 2.17 12.03 -1.80
CA ALA A 153 2.39 13.47 -1.72
C ALA A 153 1.52 14.13 -0.65
N GLY A 154 0.23 13.81 -0.63
CA GLY A 154 -0.72 14.25 0.40
C GLY A 154 -0.27 13.83 1.79
N ARG A 155 0.21 12.59 1.93
CA ARG A 155 0.75 12.11 3.20
C ARG A 155 2.01 12.87 3.62
N MET A 156 3.00 13.01 2.75
CA MET A 156 4.25 13.71 3.04
C MET A 156 4.00 15.18 3.41
N ALA A 157 3.10 15.86 2.70
CA ALA A 157 2.72 17.23 3.01
C ALA A 157 2.10 17.36 4.42
N THR A 158 1.20 16.44 4.78
CA THR A 158 0.59 16.34 6.11
C THR A 158 1.64 16.11 7.20
N GLU A 159 2.67 15.34 6.88
CA GLU A 159 3.74 14.98 7.81
C GLU A 159 4.87 16.03 7.89
N GLY A 160 4.76 17.12 7.13
CA GLY A 160 5.66 18.27 7.24
C GLY A 160 6.67 18.44 6.11
N CYS A 161 6.51 17.78 4.96
CA CYS A 161 7.35 17.99 3.78
C CYS A 161 6.79 19.09 2.86
N ASP A 162 7.67 19.72 2.09
CA ASP A 162 7.28 20.41 0.86
C ASP A 162 7.46 19.42 -0.30
N VAL A 163 6.50 19.37 -1.21
CA VAL A 163 6.40 18.29 -2.20
C VAL A 163 6.29 18.85 -3.61
N LEU A 164 7.10 18.31 -4.54
CA LEU A 164 6.92 18.48 -5.98
C LEU A 164 6.24 17.23 -6.53
N LEU A 165 5.01 17.34 -7.02
CA LEU A 165 4.21 16.21 -7.50
C LEU A 165 4.18 16.16 -9.04
N GLY A 166 4.75 15.12 -9.63
CA GLY A 166 4.68 14.79 -11.05
C GLY A 166 3.37 14.10 -11.40
N GLY A 167 2.44 14.84 -12.03
CA GLY A 167 1.18 14.31 -12.51
C GLY A 167 0.40 15.33 -13.33
N SER A 168 -0.48 14.84 -14.20
CA SER A 168 -1.37 15.67 -15.02
C SER A 168 -2.73 15.76 -14.33
N PHE A 169 -3.19 16.96 -13.99
CA PHE A 169 -4.37 17.15 -13.15
C PHE A 169 -5.28 18.24 -13.68
N SER A 170 -6.57 18.15 -13.32
CA SER A 170 -7.51 19.26 -13.53
C SER A 170 -7.29 20.37 -12.50
N PRO A 171 -7.76 21.60 -12.79
CA PRO A 171 -7.72 22.70 -11.83
C PRO A 171 -8.41 22.35 -10.51
N ASP A 172 -9.60 21.75 -10.58
CA ASP A 172 -10.38 21.32 -9.41
C ASP A 172 -9.62 20.29 -8.55
N PHE A 173 -8.87 19.39 -9.20
CA PHE A 173 -8.01 18.44 -8.48
C PHE A 173 -6.87 19.14 -7.76
N THR A 174 -6.26 20.15 -8.40
CA THR A 174 -5.14 20.89 -7.82
C THR A 174 -5.60 21.73 -6.62
N ASP A 175 -6.82 22.28 -6.66
CA ASP A 175 -7.39 23.11 -5.61
C ASP A 175 -7.64 22.37 -4.29
N VAL A 176 -7.81 21.03 -4.32
CA VAL A 176 -7.97 20.22 -3.11
C VAL A 176 -6.65 19.73 -2.50
N LEU A 177 -5.52 19.91 -3.20
CA LEU A 177 -4.21 19.54 -2.70
C LEU A 177 -3.75 20.52 -1.61
N SER A 178 -2.87 20.03 -0.72
CA SER A 178 -2.21 20.88 0.27
C SER A 178 -1.42 22.00 -0.40
N GLN A 179 -1.41 23.19 0.20
CA GLN A 179 -0.55 24.32 -0.22
C GLN A 179 0.95 24.01 -0.23
N HIS A 180 1.36 22.90 0.42
CA HIS A 180 2.73 22.41 0.43
C HIS A 180 3.05 21.49 -0.76
N ILE A 181 2.10 21.28 -1.68
CA ILE A 181 2.27 20.47 -2.88
C ILE A 181 2.31 21.40 -4.09
N THR A 182 3.41 21.36 -4.82
CA THR A 182 3.55 22.02 -6.13
C THR A 182 3.43 20.97 -7.22
N VAL A 183 2.43 21.12 -8.10
CA VAL A 183 2.23 20.21 -9.24
C VAL A 183 3.23 20.52 -10.36
N ALA A 184 3.80 19.48 -10.95
CA ALA A 184 4.68 19.50 -12.10
C ALA A 184 4.14 18.54 -13.18
N GLY A 185 3.33 19.07 -14.08
CA GLY A 185 2.69 18.29 -15.15
C GLY A 185 1.71 19.14 -15.93
N ASN A 186 0.94 18.49 -16.79
CA ASN A 186 0.00 19.16 -17.69
C ASN A 186 -1.33 19.44 -16.99
N ALA A 187 -1.97 20.56 -17.33
CA ALA A 187 -3.36 20.80 -16.95
C ALA A 187 -4.26 20.02 -17.92
N VAL A 188 -5.13 19.17 -17.39
CA VAL A 188 -6.11 18.40 -18.17
C VAL A 188 -7.53 18.83 -17.82
N GLU A 189 -8.45 18.79 -18.79
CA GLU A 189 -9.87 19.12 -18.53
C GLU A 189 -10.55 18.01 -17.73
N GLU A 190 -10.39 16.77 -18.19
CA GLU A 190 -10.91 15.58 -17.51
C GLU A 190 -9.72 14.76 -16.96
N PRO A 191 -9.67 14.52 -15.64
CA PRO A 191 -8.64 13.67 -15.06
C PRO A 191 -8.94 12.19 -15.36
N ASP A 192 -7.89 11.37 -15.40
CA ASP A 192 -8.03 9.91 -15.40
C ASP A 192 -8.86 9.47 -14.19
N ILE A 193 -9.88 8.61 -14.41
CA ILE A 193 -10.78 8.12 -13.35
C ILE A 193 -10.44 6.66 -13.06
N HIS A 194 -10.27 6.34 -11.78
CA HIS A 194 -10.13 4.98 -11.31
C HIS A 194 -11.39 4.55 -10.59
N LEU A 195 -12.03 3.50 -11.10
CA LEU A 195 -13.24 2.96 -10.50
C LEU A 195 -12.88 1.88 -9.49
N ILE A 196 -13.08 2.18 -8.20
CA ILE A 196 -12.72 1.31 -7.09
C ILE A 196 -13.96 0.56 -6.60
N LEU A 197 -14.06 -0.73 -6.94
CA LEU A 197 -15.15 -1.61 -6.52
C LEU A 197 -14.80 -2.25 -5.19
N GLU A 198 -15.18 -1.63 -4.07
CA GLU A 198 -14.98 -2.17 -2.73
C GLU A 198 -16.05 -3.21 -2.39
N TYR A 199 -15.67 -4.23 -1.61
CA TYR A 199 -16.60 -5.23 -1.07
C TYR A 199 -16.18 -5.66 0.34
N PRO A 200 -17.13 -5.81 1.28
CA PRO A 200 -16.82 -6.26 2.63
C PRO A 200 -16.60 -7.77 2.70
N SER A 201 -16.01 -8.22 3.81
CA SER A 201 -15.92 -9.65 4.14
C SER A 201 -17.32 -10.26 4.22
N GLY A 202 -17.51 -11.42 3.58
CA GLY A 202 -18.80 -12.09 3.54
C GLY A 202 -19.79 -11.54 2.50
N ALA A 203 -19.40 -10.54 1.70
CA ALA A 203 -20.21 -10.11 0.55
C ALA A 203 -20.47 -11.28 -0.40
N THR A 204 -21.64 -11.30 -1.04
CA THR A 204 -22.04 -12.36 -1.98
C THR A 204 -22.33 -11.78 -3.35
N TRP A 205 -21.89 -12.49 -4.39
CA TRP A 205 -22.21 -12.18 -5.78
C TRP A 205 -22.37 -13.48 -6.56
N GLY A 206 -23.59 -13.77 -7.01
CA GLY A 206 -23.96 -15.10 -7.50
C GLY A 206 -23.68 -16.19 -6.44
N ARG A 207 -22.88 -17.18 -6.81
CA ARG A 207 -22.46 -18.28 -5.91
C ARG A 207 -21.20 -17.99 -5.09
N TYR A 208 -20.54 -16.85 -5.34
CA TYR A 208 -19.28 -16.51 -4.69
C TYR A 208 -19.53 -15.75 -3.39
N THR A 209 -18.66 -15.98 -2.42
CA THR A 209 -18.63 -15.23 -1.16
C THR A 209 -17.21 -14.77 -0.91
N SER A 210 -17.03 -13.48 -0.66
CA SER A 210 -15.70 -12.92 -0.41
C SER A 210 -15.18 -13.31 0.97
N ARG A 211 -13.95 -13.84 1.02
CA ARG A 211 -13.32 -14.29 2.27
C ARG A 211 -12.80 -13.15 3.16
N ARG A 212 -12.57 -11.96 2.60
CA ARG A 212 -12.12 -10.77 3.32
C ARG A 212 -12.56 -9.51 2.59
N ALA A 213 -12.59 -8.38 3.30
CA ALA A 213 -12.82 -7.09 2.67
C ALA A 213 -11.64 -6.73 1.74
N ASN A 214 -11.93 -6.30 0.51
CA ASN A 214 -10.93 -5.84 -0.43
C ASN A 214 -11.58 -4.98 -1.54
N ARG A 215 -10.81 -4.64 -2.56
CA ARG A 215 -11.22 -3.87 -3.74
C ARG A 215 -10.74 -4.50 -5.05
N TYR A 216 -11.51 -4.24 -6.10
CA TYR A 216 -11.15 -4.49 -7.50
C TYR A 216 -11.17 -3.16 -8.26
N ILE A 217 -10.08 -2.80 -8.93
CA ILE A 217 -9.92 -1.50 -9.58
C ILE A 217 -10.04 -1.66 -11.10
N ILE A 218 -10.78 -0.75 -11.74
CA ILE A 218 -10.90 -0.65 -13.20
C ILE A 218 -10.51 0.76 -13.61
N HIS A 219 -9.68 0.89 -14.63
CA HIS A 219 -9.30 2.18 -15.18
C HIS A 219 -9.20 2.11 -16.71
N SER A 220 -9.29 3.27 -17.36
CA SER A 220 -9.22 3.45 -18.82
C SER A 220 -8.33 4.66 -19.10
N ASP A 221 -7.14 4.65 -18.50
CA ASP A 221 -6.26 5.82 -18.41
C ASP A 221 -5.57 6.12 -19.75
N ASP A 222 -5.55 7.41 -20.10
CA ASP A 222 -4.86 7.91 -21.28
C ASP A 222 -3.48 8.50 -20.95
N HIS A 223 -3.27 8.99 -19.71
CA HIS A 223 -2.09 9.80 -19.38
C HIS A 223 -1.09 9.05 -18.49
N ASN A 224 -1.59 8.33 -17.47
CA ASN A 224 -0.75 7.69 -16.47
C ASN A 224 0.22 6.63 -17.04
N PRO A 225 -0.19 5.72 -17.95
CA PRO A 225 0.71 4.73 -18.54
C PRO A 225 1.87 5.37 -19.32
N TYR A 226 1.67 6.57 -19.88
CA TYR A 226 2.67 7.27 -20.69
C TYR A 226 3.58 8.21 -19.89
N LEU A 227 3.41 8.27 -18.57
CA LEU A 227 4.16 9.16 -17.67
C LEU A 227 4.17 10.61 -18.21
N ASP A 228 3.03 11.11 -18.68
CA ASP A 228 2.91 12.37 -19.44
C ASP A 228 3.47 13.61 -18.72
N SER A 229 3.52 13.55 -17.39
CA SER A 229 4.08 14.62 -16.56
C SER A 229 5.61 14.62 -16.46
N MET A 230 6.30 13.60 -16.98
CA MET A 230 7.73 13.40 -16.78
C MET A 230 8.60 14.55 -17.29
N GLU A 231 8.25 15.15 -18.42
CA GLU A 231 9.03 16.27 -18.98
C GLU A 231 8.93 17.52 -18.10
N GLU A 232 7.72 17.90 -17.69
CA GLU A 232 7.49 19.07 -16.83
C GLU A 232 8.03 18.83 -15.41
N PHE A 233 7.90 17.60 -14.92
CA PHE A 233 8.53 17.19 -13.66
C PHE A 233 10.04 17.34 -13.71
N ALA A 234 10.70 16.86 -14.77
CA ALA A 234 12.15 17.00 -14.94
C ALA A 234 12.60 18.46 -14.96
N LYS A 235 11.86 19.35 -15.64
CA LYS A 235 12.15 20.80 -15.67
C LYS A 235 12.10 21.42 -14.27
N LYS A 236 11.05 21.14 -13.49
CA LYS A 236 10.89 21.70 -12.14
C LYS A 236 11.79 21.03 -11.10
N LEU A 237 12.22 19.79 -11.33
CA LEU A 237 13.07 19.04 -10.42
C LEU A 237 14.39 19.76 -10.12
N THR A 238 14.98 20.41 -11.14
CA THR A 238 16.25 21.15 -11.03
C THR A 238 16.14 22.30 -10.03
N ASP A 239 15.10 23.14 -10.13
CA ASP A 239 14.93 24.29 -9.24
C ASP A 239 14.42 23.89 -7.85
N PHE A 240 13.76 22.74 -7.75
CA PHE A 240 13.20 22.27 -6.48
C PHE A 240 14.28 21.80 -5.50
N GLU A 241 15.38 21.23 -5.99
CA GLU A 241 16.49 20.68 -5.19
C GLU A 241 16.00 19.71 -4.09
N PRO A 242 15.41 18.54 -4.46
CA PRO A 242 14.83 17.63 -3.48
C PRO A 242 15.87 16.88 -2.64
N ASP A 243 15.51 16.58 -1.39
CA ASP A 243 16.25 15.66 -0.52
C ASP A 243 16.02 14.18 -0.92
N LEU A 244 14.88 13.90 -1.53
CA LEU A 244 14.47 12.56 -1.98
C LEU A 244 13.61 12.66 -3.25
N VAL A 245 13.84 11.76 -4.20
CA VAL A 245 12.93 11.46 -5.31
C VAL A 245 12.19 10.17 -5.01
N VAL A 246 10.87 10.17 -5.19
CA VAL A 246 10.01 9.01 -5.09
C VAL A 246 9.39 8.71 -6.45
N VAL A 247 9.50 7.45 -6.87
CA VAL A 247 8.90 6.92 -8.10
C VAL A 247 7.80 5.93 -7.69
N GLY A 248 6.61 6.10 -8.25
CA GLY A 248 5.44 5.24 -8.10
C GLY A 248 4.54 5.37 -9.33
N GLY A 249 3.42 4.67 -9.35
CA GLY A 249 2.46 4.73 -10.46
C GLY A 249 2.84 3.92 -11.70
N LEU A 250 3.99 3.26 -11.71
CA LEU A 250 4.45 2.46 -12.87
C LEU A 250 3.58 1.23 -13.13
N GLN A 251 2.78 0.78 -12.17
CA GLN A 251 1.81 -0.31 -12.37
C GLN A 251 0.71 0.05 -13.37
N MET A 252 0.52 1.33 -13.70
CA MET A 252 -0.36 1.77 -14.78
C MET A 252 0.09 1.25 -16.16
N MET A 253 1.34 0.81 -16.27
CA MET A 253 1.91 0.22 -17.47
C MET A 253 1.74 -1.31 -17.54
N ASP A 254 1.26 -1.95 -16.46
CA ASP A 254 1.07 -3.41 -16.37
C ASP A 254 -0.09 -3.85 -17.27
N ASN A 255 0.17 -4.75 -18.22
CA ASN A 255 -0.80 -5.21 -19.22
C ASN A 255 -1.42 -4.09 -20.10
N PHE A 256 -0.83 -2.89 -20.09
CA PHE A 256 -1.25 -1.80 -20.96
C PHE A 256 -0.79 -2.07 -22.40
N PRO A 257 -1.65 -1.85 -23.41
CA PRO A 257 -1.40 -2.26 -24.81
C PRO A 257 -0.44 -1.31 -25.56
N PHE A 258 0.79 -1.17 -25.07
CA PHE A 258 1.83 -0.37 -25.72
C PHE A 258 2.14 -0.87 -27.13
N GLN A 259 2.51 0.07 -28.01
CA GLN A 259 3.14 -0.31 -29.27
C GLN A 259 4.54 -0.90 -29.00
N SER A 260 5.01 -1.75 -29.91
CA SER A 260 6.31 -2.40 -29.76
C SER A 260 7.43 -1.36 -29.59
N GLY A 261 8.18 -1.47 -28.48
CA GLY A 261 9.31 -0.59 -28.14
C GLY A 261 8.95 0.70 -27.41
N GLU A 262 7.66 1.06 -27.34
CA GLU A 262 7.19 2.31 -26.72
C GLU A 262 7.44 2.35 -25.21
N ARG A 263 7.04 1.28 -24.50
CA ARG A 263 7.27 1.14 -23.05
C ARG A 263 8.75 1.23 -22.69
N GLY A 264 9.61 0.50 -23.41
CA GLY A 264 11.06 0.52 -23.19
C GLY A 264 11.68 1.90 -23.43
N ALA A 265 11.24 2.62 -24.48
CA ALA A 265 11.70 3.98 -24.72
C ALA A 265 11.27 4.96 -23.62
N LEU A 266 10.06 4.79 -23.07
CA LEU A 266 9.60 5.59 -21.95
C LEU A 266 10.40 5.31 -20.68
N LEU A 267 10.59 4.05 -20.33
CA LEU A 267 11.35 3.64 -19.13
C LEU A 267 12.84 4.00 -19.26
N SER A 268 13.40 4.00 -20.46
CA SER A 268 14.76 4.51 -20.71
C SER A 268 14.87 6.00 -20.37
N ARG A 269 13.90 6.83 -20.79
CA ARG A 269 13.88 8.26 -20.43
C ARG A 269 13.72 8.48 -18.93
N LEU A 270 12.94 7.62 -18.26
CA LEU A 270 12.85 7.63 -16.81
C LEU A 270 14.21 7.30 -16.17
N ALA A 271 14.92 6.27 -16.65
CA ALA A 271 16.26 5.93 -16.18
C ALA A 271 17.24 7.12 -16.31
N ASP A 272 17.20 7.83 -17.45
CA ASP A 272 17.99 9.04 -17.66
C ASP A 272 17.66 10.13 -16.63
N LEU A 273 16.37 10.37 -16.37
CA LEU A 273 15.94 11.32 -15.34
C LEU A 273 16.49 10.93 -13.95
N LEU A 274 16.36 9.66 -13.57
CA LEU A 274 16.80 9.14 -12.26
C LEU A 274 18.32 9.18 -12.06
N THR A 275 19.09 9.23 -13.15
CA THR A 275 20.56 9.26 -13.13
C THR A 275 21.15 10.66 -13.37
N SER A 276 20.35 11.61 -13.85
CA SER A 276 20.81 12.95 -14.26
C SER A 276 21.24 13.90 -13.12
N SER A 277 20.90 13.60 -11.86
CA SER A 277 21.14 14.50 -10.73
C SER A 277 22.62 14.54 -10.31
N SER A 278 23.16 15.74 -10.09
CA SER A 278 24.48 15.94 -9.48
C SER A 278 24.41 17.03 -8.39
N PRO A 279 24.71 16.72 -7.11
CA PRO A 279 25.12 15.41 -6.59
C PRO A 279 23.99 14.36 -6.68
N PRO A 280 24.32 13.05 -6.58
CA PRO A 280 23.32 11.99 -6.65
C PRO A 280 22.25 12.11 -5.55
N ILE A 281 20.98 12.23 -5.95
CA ILE A 281 19.85 12.31 -5.03
C ILE A 281 19.37 10.91 -4.65
N GLY A 282 18.76 10.78 -3.48
CA GLY A 282 18.15 9.52 -3.09
C GLY A 282 16.90 9.18 -3.86
N ILE A 283 16.74 7.90 -4.20
CA ILE A 283 15.58 7.41 -4.95
C ILE A 283 14.91 6.29 -4.17
N HIS A 284 13.60 6.45 -3.96
CA HIS A 284 12.72 5.41 -3.48
C HIS A 284 11.76 5.01 -4.59
N PHE A 285 11.66 3.71 -4.88
CA PHE A 285 10.65 3.16 -5.78
C PHE A 285 9.58 2.43 -4.95
N GLU A 286 8.36 2.97 -4.98
CA GLU A 286 7.18 2.34 -4.40
C GLU A 286 6.61 1.36 -5.43
N MET A 287 6.75 0.06 -5.15
CA MET A 287 6.17 -0.99 -5.98
C MET A 287 4.68 -1.14 -5.67
N ALA A 288 3.91 -1.47 -6.71
CA ALA A 288 2.50 -1.76 -6.62
C ALA A 288 2.19 -3.07 -7.36
N SER A 289 0.92 -3.31 -7.73
CA SER A 289 0.51 -4.59 -8.29
C SER A 289 1.05 -4.79 -9.71
N PHE A 290 2.09 -5.62 -9.85
CA PHE A 290 2.60 -6.07 -11.14
C PHE A 290 2.29 -7.56 -11.33
N VAL A 291 1.56 -7.90 -12.39
CA VAL A 291 1.24 -9.29 -12.73
C VAL A 291 1.66 -9.69 -14.15
N GLU A 292 2.29 -8.78 -14.91
CA GLU A 292 2.96 -9.09 -16.17
C GLU A 292 4.47 -9.30 -15.95
N GLU A 293 5.03 -10.38 -16.52
CA GLU A 293 6.46 -10.69 -16.38
C GLU A 293 7.34 -9.67 -17.11
N SER A 294 6.91 -9.23 -18.30
CA SER A 294 7.69 -8.37 -19.18
C SER A 294 7.93 -6.97 -18.59
N ILE A 295 6.93 -6.36 -17.92
CA ILE A 295 7.14 -5.07 -17.24
C ILE A 295 8.07 -5.23 -16.04
N MET A 296 7.97 -6.33 -15.29
CA MET A 296 8.86 -6.56 -14.17
C MET A 296 10.31 -6.74 -14.61
N GLU A 297 10.55 -7.35 -15.78
CA GLU A 297 11.87 -7.38 -16.43
C GLU A 297 12.34 -5.97 -16.81
N ASP A 298 11.46 -5.16 -17.42
CA ASP A 298 11.77 -3.77 -17.76
C ASP A 298 12.11 -2.95 -16.50
N LEU A 299 11.38 -3.11 -15.39
CA LEU A 299 11.65 -2.43 -14.12
C LEU A 299 12.98 -2.85 -13.50
N LEU A 300 13.33 -4.14 -13.60
CA LEU A 300 14.64 -4.66 -13.18
C LEU A 300 15.79 -4.10 -14.02
N HIS A 301 15.50 -3.62 -15.23
CA HIS A 301 16.50 -3.03 -16.12
C HIS A 301 16.59 -1.50 -15.97
N TYR A 302 15.45 -0.80 -15.96
CA TYR A 302 15.39 0.66 -16.09
C TYR A 302 15.13 1.43 -14.78
N VAL A 303 14.64 0.79 -13.72
CA VAL A 303 14.19 1.52 -12.51
C VAL A 303 14.89 1.03 -11.25
N ILE A 304 14.77 -0.26 -10.94
CA ILE A 304 15.31 -0.86 -9.71
C ILE A 304 16.83 -0.64 -9.58
N PRO A 305 17.65 -0.73 -10.64
CA PRO A 305 19.08 -0.45 -10.54
C PRO A 305 19.44 0.99 -10.14
N HIS A 306 18.50 1.94 -10.25
CA HIS A 306 18.73 3.34 -9.90
C HIS A 306 18.05 3.74 -8.57
N ALA A 307 17.34 2.82 -7.92
CA ALA A 307 16.67 3.04 -6.64
C ALA A 307 17.54 2.60 -5.45
N ASP A 308 17.77 3.49 -4.47
CA ASP A 308 18.43 3.12 -3.22
C ASP A 308 17.46 2.51 -2.20
N SER A 309 16.16 2.68 -2.44
CA SER A 309 15.10 2.15 -1.61
C SER A 309 13.95 1.56 -2.39
N LEU A 310 13.41 0.44 -1.90
CA LEU A 310 12.17 -0.16 -2.39
C LEU A 310 11.12 -0.19 -1.27
N GLY A 311 9.86 0.06 -1.62
CA GLY A 311 8.66 -0.15 -0.81
C GLY A 311 7.70 -1.13 -1.49
N MET A 312 7.08 -2.04 -0.74
CA MET A 312 6.19 -3.08 -1.27
C MET A 312 5.36 -3.80 -0.20
N ASN A 313 4.31 -4.54 -0.60
CA ASN A 313 3.55 -5.43 0.28
C ASN A 313 3.92 -6.92 0.12
N GLU A 314 3.17 -7.80 0.79
CA GLU A 314 3.34 -9.26 0.75
C GLU A 314 3.01 -9.95 -0.59
N GLN A 315 2.48 -9.23 -1.57
CA GLN A 315 2.22 -9.69 -2.94
C GLN A 315 3.40 -9.38 -3.85
N GLU A 316 3.94 -8.16 -3.80
CA GLU A 316 5.03 -7.78 -4.72
C GLU A 316 6.37 -8.38 -4.29
N LEU A 317 6.66 -8.52 -2.99
CA LEU A 317 7.90 -9.11 -2.50
C LEU A 317 8.16 -10.52 -3.06
N PRO A 318 7.24 -11.50 -2.95
CA PRO A 318 7.45 -12.82 -3.55
C PRO A 318 7.51 -12.77 -5.08
N ASN A 319 6.76 -11.89 -5.75
CA ASN A 319 6.80 -11.78 -7.21
C ASN A 319 8.16 -11.27 -7.70
N LEU A 320 8.69 -10.21 -7.09
CA LEU A 320 10.04 -9.73 -7.36
C LEU A 320 11.08 -10.82 -7.11
N LEU A 321 10.97 -11.54 -5.99
CA LEU A 321 11.90 -12.60 -5.65
C LEU A 321 11.86 -13.77 -6.65
N SER A 322 10.65 -14.18 -7.08
CA SER A 322 10.49 -15.22 -8.10
C SER A 322 11.18 -14.82 -9.39
N LEU A 323 10.97 -13.60 -9.88
CA LEU A 323 11.60 -13.12 -11.11
C LEU A 323 13.13 -13.03 -10.97
N LEU A 324 13.62 -12.52 -9.83
CA LEU A 324 15.06 -12.49 -9.55
C LEU A 324 15.72 -13.88 -9.57
N LYS A 325 14.93 -14.94 -9.33
CA LYS A 325 15.34 -16.35 -9.35
C LYS A 325 15.01 -17.06 -10.67
N GLY A 326 14.48 -16.37 -11.67
CA GLY A 326 14.07 -16.96 -12.95
C GLY A 326 12.88 -17.93 -12.81
N SER A 327 11.97 -17.64 -11.89
CA SER A 327 10.72 -18.38 -11.67
C SER A 327 9.52 -17.49 -11.99
N ASN A 328 8.39 -18.11 -12.35
CA ASN A 328 7.18 -17.38 -12.72
C ASN A 328 6.60 -16.58 -11.53
N ILE A 329 6.04 -15.42 -11.86
CA ILE A 329 5.26 -14.60 -10.93
C ILE A 329 3.92 -15.25 -10.58
N THR A 330 3.40 -14.92 -9.39
CA THR A 330 2.12 -15.44 -8.89
C THR A 330 1.10 -14.32 -8.78
N VAL A 331 -0.10 -14.56 -9.33
CA VAL A 331 -1.20 -13.58 -9.29
C VAL A 331 -1.80 -13.44 -7.89
N LEU A 332 -1.74 -14.50 -7.08
CA LEU A 332 -2.29 -14.53 -5.72
C LEU A 332 -1.21 -14.99 -4.72
N SER A 333 -0.92 -14.17 -3.71
CA SER A 333 -0.01 -14.52 -2.61
C SER A 333 -0.75 -14.82 -1.31
N ASP A 334 -0.03 -15.29 -0.29
CA ASP A 334 -0.57 -15.48 1.06
C ASP A 334 -0.88 -14.12 1.69
N PRO A 335 -2.15 -13.82 2.02
CA PRO A 335 -2.54 -12.54 2.61
C PRO A 335 -2.10 -12.35 4.06
N ASN A 336 -1.61 -13.39 4.73
CA ASN A 336 -1.16 -13.33 6.13
C ASN A 336 0.18 -14.07 6.30
N PRO A 337 1.25 -13.62 5.63
CA PRO A 337 2.50 -14.33 5.65
C PRO A 337 3.11 -14.30 7.06
N ARG A 338 3.80 -15.38 7.43
CA ARG A 338 4.59 -15.39 8.66
C ARG A 338 5.74 -14.40 8.55
N VAL A 339 6.04 -13.68 9.65
CA VAL A 339 7.17 -12.74 9.74
C VAL A 339 8.47 -13.39 9.25
N ALA A 340 8.76 -14.62 9.68
CA ALA A 340 9.94 -15.38 9.25
C ALA A 340 10.05 -15.53 7.73
N THR A 341 8.93 -15.78 7.05
CA THR A 341 8.88 -15.93 5.59
C THR A 341 9.23 -14.61 4.91
N VAL A 342 8.61 -13.51 5.34
CA VAL A 342 8.85 -12.18 4.78
C VAL A 342 10.29 -11.76 5.00
N LEU A 343 10.85 -11.96 6.20
CA LEU A 343 12.24 -11.62 6.50
C LEU A 343 13.23 -12.42 5.65
N ASP A 344 13.01 -13.73 5.45
CA ASP A 344 13.85 -14.54 4.57
C ASP A 344 13.80 -14.05 3.10
N GLN A 345 12.61 -13.68 2.62
CA GLN A 345 12.43 -13.13 1.27
C GLN A 345 13.11 -11.76 1.13
N MET A 346 12.95 -10.86 2.10
CA MET A 346 13.59 -9.55 2.13
C MET A 346 15.11 -9.66 2.08
N ARG A 347 15.71 -10.55 2.89
CA ARG A 347 17.16 -10.79 2.88
C ARG A 347 17.64 -11.25 1.50
N GLU A 348 16.90 -12.16 0.89
CA GLU A 348 17.29 -12.72 -0.40
C GLU A 348 17.17 -11.70 -1.54
N VAL A 349 16.11 -10.89 -1.56
CA VAL A 349 15.99 -9.76 -2.50
C VAL A 349 17.13 -8.77 -2.30
N TYR A 350 17.37 -8.35 -1.06
CA TYR A 350 18.46 -7.43 -0.71
C TYR A 350 19.82 -7.97 -1.16
N ARG A 351 20.09 -9.26 -0.92
CA ARG A 351 21.34 -9.93 -1.32
C ARG A 351 21.49 -10.00 -2.83
N ILE A 352 20.47 -10.44 -3.57
CA ILE A 352 20.55 -10.61 -5.02
C ILE A 352 20.75 -9.24 -5.70
N LEU A 353 19.96 -8.23 -5.33
CA LEU A 353 20.07 -6.90 -5.95
C LEU A 353 21.43 -6.25 -5.67
N ASN A 354 21.92 -6.34 -4.43
CA ASN A 354 23.25 -5.80 -4.10
C ASN A 354 24.39 -6.60 -4.73
N GLN A 355 24.22 -7.91 -4.98
CA GLN A 355 25.21 -8.68 -5.75
C GLN A 355 25.22 -8.23 -7.22
N ARG A 356 24.06 -8.07 -7.85
CA ARG A 356 23.95 -7.56 -9.24
C ARG A 356 24.59 -6.17 -9.37
N HIS A 357 24.38 -5.30 -8.39
CA HIS A 357 25.04 -3.99 -8.34
C HIS A 357 26.58 -4.13 -8.29
N LYS A 358 27.12 -5.01 -7.43
CA LYS A 358 28.57 -5.25 -7.34
C LYS A 358 29.14 -5.79 -8.65
N ASP A 359 28.44 -6.74 -9.28
CA ASP A 359 28.86 -7.34 -10.54
C ASP A 359 28.87 -6.29 -11.67
N ALA A 360 27.82 -5.45 -11.73
CA ALA A 360 27.74 -4.34 -12.68
C ALA A 360 28.84 -3.30 -12.45
N ALA A 361 29.11 -2.92 -11.20
CA ALA A 361 30.17 -1.98 -10.86
C ALA A 361 31.57 -2.50 -11.24
N ALA A 362 31.84 -3.78 -10.99
CA ALA A 362 33.10 -4.42 -11.39
C ALA A 362 33.26 -4.47 -12.92
N GLN A 363 32.16 -4.69 -13.66
CA GLN A 363 32.18 -4.65 -15.12
C GLN A 363 32.41 -3.23 -15.66
N SER A 364 31.72 -2.22 -15.12
CA SER A 364 31.93 -0.82 -15.50
C SER A 364 33.37 -0.37 -15.24
N GLU A 365 33.95 -0.75 -14.10
CA GLU A 365 35.35 -0.47 -13.78
C GLU A 365 36.32 -1.13 -14.78
N ALA A 366 36.06 -2.38 -15.17
CA ALA A 366 36.85 -3.09 -16.18
C ALA A 366 36.76 -2.43 -17.57
N ASP A 367 35.59 -1.87 -17.91
CA ASP A 367 35.33 -1.20 -19.19
C ASP A 367 35.73 0.30 -19.18
N GLY A 368 36.22 0.82 -18.05
CA GLY A 368 36.60 2.23 -17.90
C GLY A 368 35.42 3.21 -17.89
N ALA A 369 34.22 2.73 -17.55
CA ALA A 369 32.98 3.50 -17.46
C ALA A 369 32.59 3.78 -16.00
N GLU A 370 31.85 4.88 -15.76
CA GLU A 370 31.27 5.14 -14.44
C GLU A 370 30.07 4.23 -14.19
N ALA A 371 30.03 3.63 -12.99
CA ALA A 371 28.90 2.82 -12.56
C ALA A 371 27.67 3.70 -12.29
N GLN A 372 26.61 3.53 -13.09
CA GLN A 372 25.36 4.29 -12.95
C GLN A 372 24.32 3.63 -12.03
N ALA A 373 24.55 2.38 -11.63
CA ALA A 373 23.65 1.64 -10.74
C ALA A 373 23.91 1.99 -9.26
N LYS A 374 22.85 2.07 -8.45
CA LYS A 374 22.91 2.31 -7.00
C LYS A 374 22.72 1.02 -6.22
N PRO A 375 23.39 0.85 -5.06
CA PRO A 375 23.11 -0.27 -4.16
C PRO A 375 21.74 -0.08 -3.49
N LEU A 376 21.01 -1.17 -3.29
CA LEU A 376 19.81 -1.15 -2.47
C LEU A 376 20.20 -1.01 -1.01
N THR A 377 19.88 0.12 -0.39
CA THR A 377 20.25 0.44 1.00
C THR A 377 19.07 0.51 1.97
N ARG A 378 17.83 0.44 1.46
CA ARG A 378 16.62 0.38 2.26
C ARG A 378 15.52 -0.46 1.60
N LEU A 379 14.99 -1.45 2.29
CA LEU A 379 13.83 -2.23 1.84
C LEU A 379 12.75 -2.18 2.91
N HIS A 380 11.58 -1.65 2.57
CA HIS A 380 10.42 -1.59 3.46
C HIS A 380 9.32 -2.49 2.91
N VAL A 381 8.94 -3.50 3.70
CA VAL A 381 7.79 -4.35 3.42
C VAL A 381 6.68 -4.06 4.42
N HIS A 382 5.52 -3.68 3.90
CA HIS A 382 4.33 -3.39 4.68
C HIS A 382 3.28 -4.49 4.52
N THR A 383 2.89 -5.12 5.62
CA THR A 383 1.85 -6.17 5.63
C THR A 383 0.68 -5.74 6.50
N LEU A 384 -0.43 -6.48 6.44
CA LEU A 384 -1.56 -6.27 7.34
C LEU A 384 -1.17 -6.39 8.82
N ALA A 385 -0.35 -7.37 9.18
CA ALA A 385 -0.06 -7.71 10.58
C ALA A 385 1.15 -6.98 11.18
N PHE A 386 2.13 -6.62 10.35
CA PHE A 386 3.38 -6.01 10.78
C PHE A 386 4.05 -5.19 9.67
N GLN A 387 4.96 -4.33 10.08
CA GLN A 387 5.87 -3.58 9.21
C GLN A 387 7.29 -4.12 9.40
N ALA A 388 8.06 -4.26 8.32
CA ALA A 388 9.45 -4.67 8.37
C ALA A 388 10.33 -3.76 7.50
N MET A 389 11.48 -3.35 8.03
CA MET A 389 12.46 -2.53 7.31
C MET A 389 13.86 -3.14 7.42
N ILE A 390 14.56 -3.28 6.30
CA ILE A 390 16.02 -3.46 6.22
C ILE A 390 16.63 -2.10 5.89
N VAL A 391 17.67 -1.69 6.62
CA VAL A 391 18.43 -0.46 6.34
C VAL A 391 19.93 -0.72 6.48
N THR A 392 20.72 -0.44 5.45
CA THR A 392 22.18 -0.55 5.47
C THR A 392 22.77 0.43 6.49
N ARG A 393 23.71 -0.05 7.33
CA ARG A 393 24.36 0.79 8.34
C ARG A 393 25.24 1.83 7.67
N GLY A 394 25.17 3.07 8.17
CA GLY A 394 25.92 4.19 7.61
C GLY A 394 25.38 4.71 6.28
N SER A 395 24.26 4.18 5.79
CA SER A 395 23.52 4.80 4.69
C SER A 395 22.87 6.11 5.13
N LYS A 396 22.29 6.85 4.18
CA LYS A 396 21.61 8.12 4.44
C LYS A 396 20.33 7.99 5.26
N TRP A 397 19.74 6.80 5.32
CA TRP A 397 18.43 6.56 5.94
C TRP A 397 18.54 6.60 7.47
N LYS A 398 17.80 7.50 8.09
CA LYS A 398 17.84 7.73 9.54
C LYS A 398 16.73 6.98 10.28
N ASN A 399 16.85 6.89 11.60
CA ASN A 399 15.73 6.62 12.52
C ASN A 399 14.87 5.37 12.25
N THR A 400 15.46 4.27 11.77
CA THR A 400 14.74 3.04 11.35
C THR A 400 13.63 2.62 12.31
N MET A 401 13.95 2.49 13.60
CA MET A 401 12.98 2.09 14.64
C MET A 401 11.74 3.00 14.70
N SER A 402 11.94 4.32 14.69
CA SER A 402 10.84 5.30 14.76
C SER A 402 10.04 5.31 13.46
N ALA A 403 10.72 5.16 12.31
CA ALA A 403 10.08 5.04 11.00
C ALA A 403 9.19 3.79 10.90
N THR A 404 9.66 2.64 11.39
CA THR A 404 8.87 1.39 11.43
C THR A 404 7.66 1.54 12.35
N ALA A 405 7.80 2.21 13.50
CA ALA A 405 6.68 2.52 14.40
C ALA A 405 5.63 3.42 13.73
N LYS A 406 6.08 4.49 13.07
CA LYS A 406 5.20 5.44 12.38
C LYS A 406 4.46 4.80 11.20
N ALA A 407 5.15 3.97 10.41
CA ALA A 407 4.55 3.16 9.35
C ALA A 407 3.43 2.27 9.92
N SER A 408 3.66 1.60 11.05
CA SER A 408 2.67 0.74 11.71
C SER A 408 1.43 1.52 12.18
N LEU A 409 1.63 2.64 12.89
CA LEU A 409 0.54 3.48 13.39
C LEU A 409 -0.27 4.09 12.24
N THR A 410 0.43 4.46 11.16
CA THR A 410 -0.20 5.03 9.96
C THR A 410 -1.13 4.05 9.27
N ALA A 411 -0.78 2.76 9.24
CA ALA A 411 -1.65 1.73 8.70
C ALA A 411 -3.03 1.75 9.39
N ASN A 412 -3.07 1.87 10.73
CA ASN A 412 -4.33 2.02 11.45
C ASN A 412 -5.03 3.33 11.12
N ARG A 413 -4.32 4.46 11.26
CA ARG A 413 -4.90 5.81 11.10
C ARG A 413 -5.57 5.99 9.74
N HIS A 414 -4.91 5.52 8.69
CA HIS A 414 -5.45 5.57 7.33
C HIS A 414 -6.68 4.68 7.18
N VAL A 415 -6.58 3.42 7.58
CA VAL A 415 -7.66 2.43 7.37
C VAL A 415 -8.89 2.75 8.22
N CYS A 416 -8.71 3.24 9.44
CA CYS A 416 -9.79 3.70 10.31
C CYS A 416 -10.27 5.13 9.99
N GLY A 417 -9.60 5.87 9.10
CA GLY A 417 -9.98 7.24 8.75
C GLY A 417 -9.86 8.24 9.92
N SER A 418 -8.90 8.04 10.83
CA SER A 418 -8.74 8.85 12.04
C SER A 418 -7.26 9.09 12.35
N ASN A 419 -6.91 10.31 12.77
CA ASN A 419 -5.55 10.62 13.24
C ASN A 419 -5.23 9.97 14.59
N ASP A 420 -6.25 9.77 15.43
CA ASP A 420 -6.15 9.09 16.70
C ASP A 420 -6.53 7.61 16.55
N ILE A 421 -5.80 6.74 17.23
CA ILE A 421 -6.06 5.31 17.24
C ILE A 421 -6.98 4.99 18.40
N ASP A 422 -8.19 4.54 18.09
CA ASP A 422 -9.16 4.03 19.06
C ASP A 422 -8.88 2.54 19.33
N PRO A 423 -8.42 2.16 20.54
CA PRO A 423 -8.15 0.77 20.88
C PRO A 423 -9.38 -0.14 20.74
N SER A 424 -10.60 0.40 20.90
CA SER A 424 -11.83 -0.38 20.75
C SER A 424 -12.11 -0.80 19.29
N LYS A 425 -11.46 -0.12 18.33
CA LYS A 425 -11.54 -0.38 16.90
C LYS A 425 -10.24 -0.97 16.34
N ALA A 426 -9.36 -1.45 17.21
CA ALA A 426 -8.07 -1.98 16.83
C ALA A 426 -7.87 -3.41 17.34
N ARG A 427 -7.11 -4.20 16.59
CA ARG A 427 -6.75 -5.56 16.96
C ARG A 427 -5.31 -5.86 16.61
N LEU A 428 -4.60 -6.45 17.56
CA LEU A 428 -3.29 -7.05 17.32
C LEU A 428 -3.49 -8.47 16.77
N ILE A 429 -3.01 -8.71 15.55
CA ILE A 429 -3.09 -10.03 14.88
C ILE A 429 -1.72 -10.71 14.71
N MET A 430 -0.64 -9.99 15.00
CA MET A 430 0.71 -10.56 15.05
C MET A 430 0.87 -11.46 16.28
N ASP A 431 1.54 -12.59 16.10
CA ASP A 431 1.81 -13.56 17.19
C ASP A 431 2.63 -12.94 18.34
N ASP A 432 2.46 -13.50 19.55
CA ASP A 432 3.20 -13.10 20.76
C ASP A 432 4.72 -13.29 20.65
N SER A 433 5.18 -14.04 19.64
CA SER A 433 6.58 -14.15 19.27
C SER A 433 6.72 -14.60 17.82
N PHE A 434 7.81 -14.22 17.17
CA PHE A 434 8.10 -14.63 15.80
C PHE A 434 9.53 -15.17 15.67
N SER A 435 9.73 -16.09 14.74
CA SER A 435 11.09 -16.52 14.35
C SER A 435 11.69 -15.50 13.37
N ILE A 436 12.99 -15.24 13.46
CA ILE A 436 13.67 -14.33 12.53
C ILE A 436 13.93 -14.95 11.15
N SER A 437 13.84 -16.28 11.04
CA SER A 437 13.97 -17.05 9.81
C SER A 437 13.15 -18.35 9.89
N ARG A 438 12.84 -18.95 8.74
CA ARG A 438 12.19 -20.27 8.63
C ARG A 438 13.16 -21.42 8.90
N GLN A 439 14.46 -21.16 8.96
CA GLN A 439 15.48 -22.18 9.23
C GLN A 439 15.25 -22.86 10.59
N GLU A 440 15.52 -24.17 10.64
CA GLU A 440 15.42 -24.94 11.89
C GLU A 440 16.38 -24.39 12.94
N GLY A 441 15.91 -24.24 14.18
CA GLY A 441 16.70 -23.63 15.26
C GLY A 441 16.83 -22.10 15.21
N SER A 442 16.12 -21.42 14.30
CA SER A 442 16.12 -19.96 14.21
C SER A 442 15.70 -19.30 15.53
N GLN A 443 16.40 -18.21 15.88
CA GLN A 443 16.08 -17.39 17.05
C GLN A 443 14.62 -16.88 16.99
N ARG A 444 13.96 -16.91 18.14
CA ARG A 444 12.63 -16.31 18.31
C ARG A 444 12.72 -15.02 19.10
N ILE A 445 12.00 -14.01 18.63
CA ILE A 445 11.86 -12.71 19.31
C ILE A 445 10.44 -12.64 19.90
N PRO A 446 10.29 -12.49 21.23
CA PRO A 446 8.99 -12.24 21.84
C PRO A 446 8.54 -10.79 21.58
N LEU A 447 7.25 -10.61 21.32
CA LEU A 447 6.64 -9.30 21.23
C LEU A 447 6.54 -8.69 22.63
N GLN A 448 7.36 -7.68 22.91
CA GLN A 448 7.38 -6.99 24.19
C GLN A 448 6.46 -5.77 24.14
N GLU A 449 5.39 -5.75 24.94
CA GLU A 449 4.41 -4.66 24.96
C GLU A 449 5.03 -3.28 25.25
N THR A 450 6.05 -3.25 26.11
CA THR A 450 6.78 -2.03 26.49
C THR A 450 7.82 -1.58 25.46
N ARG A 451 8.15 -2.45 24.49
CA ARG A 451 9.09 -2.20 23.39
C ARG A 451 8.66 -2.99 22.14
N PRO A 452 7.55 -2.57 21.50
CA PRO A 452 6.89 -3.35 20.46
C PRO A 452 7.66 -3.36 19.14
N VAL A 453 8.55 -2.39 18.91
CA VAL A 453 9.47 -2.41 17.76
C VAL A 453 10.71 -3.22 18.12
N SER A 454 10.91 -4.32 17.41
CA SER A 454 12.06 -5.20 17.58
C SER A 454 13.09 -4.89 16.50
N CYS A 455 14.27 -4.38 16.89
CA CYS A 455 15.37 -4.12 15.98
C CYS A 455 16.62 -4.93 16.35
N TRP A 456 17.33 -5.42 15.34
CA TRP A 456 18.59 -6.14 15.50
C TRP A 456 19.48 -5.93 14.28
N HIS A 457 20.76 -6.29 14.41
CA HIS A 457 21.75 -6.13 13.36
C HIS A 457 22.13 -7.47 12.75
N GLU A 458 22.32 -7.47 11.44
CA GLU A 458 22.86 -8.58 10.66
C GLU A 458 23.88 -8.02 9.66
N GLU A 459 24.98 -8.74 9.44
CA GLU A 459 26.01 -8.37 8.44
C GLU A 459 26.32 -6.87 8.42
N ASP A 460 25.88 -6.12 7.39
CA ASP A 460 26.03 -4.69 7.16
C ASP A 460 24.74 -3.86 7.35
N TYR A 461 23.62 -4.45 7.77
CA TYR A 461 22.32 -3.78 7.91
C TYR A 461 21.67 -3.94 9.30
N GLU A 462 20.64 -3.13 9.54
CA GLU A 462 19.70 -3.23 10.66
C GLU A 462 18.36 -3.73 10.10
N ILE A 463 17.70 -4.62 10.85
CA ILE A 463 16.30 -5.00 10.62
C ILE A 463 15.47 -4.44 11.77
N CYS A 464 14.33 -3.81 11.46
CA CYS A 464 13.30 -3.46 12.43
C CYS A 464 11.95 -4.04 12.04
N VAL A 465 11.23 -4.61 13.01
CA VAL A 465 9.86 -5.13 12.85
C VAL A 465 8.95 -4.48 13.88
N ALA A 466 7.80 -3.95 13.45
CA ALA A 466 6.76 -3.40 14.32
C ALA A 466 5.40 -4.07 14.06
N PRO A 467 4.65 -4.48 15.10
CA PRO A 467 3.28 -4.97 14.92
C PRO A 467 2.37 -3.86 14.41
N VAL A 468 1.37 -4.20 13.60
CA VAL A 468 0.28 -3.29 13.21
C VAL A 468 -0.92 -3.49 14.13
N LEU A 469 -1.52 -2.38 14.55
CA LEU A 469 -2.81 -2.38 15.22
C LEU A 469 -3.90 -2.35 14.14
N VAL A 470 -4.39 -3.51 13.72
CA VAL A 470 -5.29 -3.63 12.56
C VAL A 470 -6.64 -3.02 12.89
N CYS A 471 -7.11 -2.13 12.03
CA CYS A 471 -8.44 -1.52 12.15
C CYS A 471 -9.53 -2.59 11.99
N THR A 472 -10.49 -2.64 12.92
CA THR A 472 -11.63 -3.57 12.86
C THR A 472 -12.87 -2.96 12.23
N GLU A 473 -12.94 -1.63 12.13
CA GLU A 473 -14.01 -0.86 11.47
C GLU A 473 -13.41 -0.09 10.29
N VAL A 474 -13.27 -0.77 9.16
CA VAL A 474 -12.61 -0.23 7.97
C VAL A 474 -13.40 0.93 7.37
N PHE A 475 -12.75 2.09 7.24
CA PHE A 475 -13.25 3.25 6.50
C PHE A 475 -12.80 3.19 5.04
N GLN A 476 -11.52 2.92 4.78
CA GLN A 476 -10.96 2.79 3.43
C GLN A 476 -9.72 1.92 3.41
N THR A 477 -9.46 1.24 2.29
CA THR A 477 -8.24 0.42 2.12
C THR A 477 -7.35 0.86 0.96
N ALA A 478 -7.91 1.54 -0.03
CA ALA A 478 -7.16 2.15 -1.12
C ALA A 478 -6.13 3.17 -0.57
N GLY A 479 -4.94 3.22 -1.18
CA GLY A 479 -3.84 4.10 -0.74
C GLY A 479 -3.16 3.69 0.57
N GLY A 480 -3.46 2.49 1.11
CA GLY A 480 -2.91 2.04 2.40
C GLY A 480 -1.39 1.90 2.41
N GLY A 481 -0.82 1.19 1.42
CA GLY A 481 0.63 1.03 1.26
C GLY A 481 1.33 2.38 1.09
N ASP A 482 0.81 3.21 0.17
CA ASP A 482 1.31 4.55 -0.13
C ASP A 482 1.42 5.42 1.12
N ASN A 483 0.37 5.47 1.95
CA ASN A 483 0.38 6.22 3.20
C ASN A 483 1.43 5.68 4.19
N ILE A 484 1.56 4.35 4.29
CA ILE A 484 2.49 3.68 5.19
C ILE A 484 3.94 3.97 4.80
N SER A 485 4.28 3.81 3.51
CA SER A 485 5.60 4.07 2.94
C SER A 485 5.98 5.54 3.07
N ALA A 486 5.08 6.45 2.67
CA ALA A 486 5.29 7.89 2.80
C ALA A 486 5.53 8.33 4.25
N ALA A 487 4.69 7.89 5.19
CA ALA A 487 4.85 8.25 6.60
C ALA A 487 6.14 7.72 7.22
N GLY A 488 6.58 6.52 6.81
CA GLY A 488 7.86 5.94 7.20
C GLY A 488 9.05 6.76 6.68
N LEU A 489 9.06 7.05 5.37
CA LEU A 489 10.13 7.81 4.69
C LEU A 489 10.41 9.17 5.33
N VAL A 490 9.37 9.88 5.76
CA VAL A 490 9.49 11.21 6.37
C VAL A 490 10.43 11.24 7.57
N LEU A 491 10.51 10.17 8.36
CA LEU A 491 11.44 10.10 9.50
C LEU A 491 12.87 9.66 9.11
N GLN A 492 13.08 9.23 7.87
CA GLN A 492 14.34 8.66 7.39
C GLN A 492 15.13 9.62 6.49
N ILE A 493 14.53 10.73 6.08
CA ILE A 493 15.16 11.81 5.29
C ILE A 493 15.81 12.86 6.19
#